data_AF-A0A1B9JV62-F1
#
_entry.id   AF-A0A1B9JV62-F1
#
_cell.length_a   1.000
_cell.length_b   1.000
_cell.length_c   1.000
_cell.angle_alpha   90.00
_cell.angle_beta   90.00
_cell.angle_gamma   90.00
#
_symmetry.space_group_name_H-M   'P 1'
#
loop_
_entity.id
_entity.type
_entity.pdbx_description
1 polymer ?
#
loop_
_entity_poly.entity_id
_entity_poly.type
_entity_poly.pdbx_seq_one_letter_code
_entity_poly.pdbx_strand_id
1 'polypeptide(L)'
;MIKKINKSYVTMIWQALSDAPNVDNCLFKLNLNNIENINTLINKLILPSYEKMPDFLKARCKDSFKYAINFCNDKELIEYYEDSIPEVYLPSYIKIKDFYIIVWTALFNKESYYIDDKFLYQEIPFSELYEN
;
A
#
# COMPACT_ATOMS: atom_id res chain seq x y z
N MET A 1 -8.28 19.45 -9.38
CA MET A 1 -6.94 19.55 -8.76
C MET A 1 -6.15 18.31 -9.16
N ILE A 2 -4.91 18.47 -9.61
CA ILE A 2 -4.06 17.33 -10.01
C ILE A 2 -3.58 16.59 -8.76
N LYS A 3 -3.63 15.26 -8.78
CA LYS A 3 -3.18 14.37 -7.71
C LYS A 3 -1.73 13.97 -7.95
N LYS A 4 -0.81 14.45 -7.09
CA LYS A 4 0.60 14.04 -7.16
C LYS A 4 0.75 12.60 -6.66
N ILE A 5 1.44 11.76 -7.42
CA ILE A 5 1.71 10.36 -7.12
C ILE A 5 3.20 10.03 -7.23
N ASN A 6 3.62 8.97 -6.55
CA ASN A 6 4.98 8.43 -6.62
C ASN A 6 4.98 7.02 -6.03
N LYS A 7 5.83 6.12 -6.54
CA LYS A 7 5.95 4.75 -6.02
C LYS A 7 6.28 4.70 -4.52
N SER A 8 7.07 5.65 -4.02
CA SER A 8 7.46 5.70 -2.60
C SER A 8 6.26 5.87 -1.68
N TYR A 9 5.18 6.53 -2.10
CA TYR A 9 3.96 6.60 -1.31
C TYR A 9 3.22 5.25 -1.24
N VAL A 10 3.36 4.38 -2.24
CA VAL A 10 2.88 2.99 -2.18
C VAL A 10 3.75 2.20 -1.22
N THR A 11 5.08 2.32 -1.34
CA THR A 11 6.05 1.69 -0.43
C THR A 11 5.83 2.09 1.02
N MET A 12 5.48 3.35 1.31
CA MET A 12 5.15 3.83 2.66
C MET A 12 3.99 3.07 3.33
N ILE A 13 3.02 2.58 2.56
CA ILE A 13 1.94 1.74 3.10
C ILE A 13 2.52 0.39 3.56
N TRP A 14 3.44 -0.19 2.78
CA TRP A 14 4.07 -1.48 3.06
C TRP A 14 5.15 -1.43 4.14
N GLN A 15 5.74 -0.25 4.41
CA GLN A 15 6.72 -0.06 5.49
C GLN A 15 6.19 -0.45 6.88
N ALA A 16 4.88 -0.57 7.08
CA ALA A 16 4.32 -1.12 8.31
C ALA A 16 4.66 -2.62 8.53
N LEU A 17 5.18 -3.29 7.50
CA LEU A 17 5.50 -4.71 7.50
C LEU A 17 7.00 -5.00 7.64
N SER A 18 7.84 -3.97 7.78
CA SER A 18 9.26 -4.12 8.05
C SER A 18 9.54 -4.07 9.57
N ASP A 19 10.72 -4.56 9.97
CA ASP A 19 11.13 -4.72 11.38
C ASP A 19 10.83 -3.47 12.21
N ALA A 20 9.82 -3.60 13.06
CA ALA A 20 9.36 -2.55 13.95
C ALA A 20 9.60 -3.01 15.39
N PRO A 21 10.50 -2.37 16.15
CA PRO A 21 10.69 -2.69 17.55
C PRO A 21 9.33 -2.48 18.22
N ASN A 22 8.82 -3.49 18.92
CA ASN A 22 7.50 -3.55 19.57
C ASN A 22 6.32 -4.11 18.74
N VAL A 23 6.54 -4.66 17.55
CA VAL A 23 5.52 -5.48 16.87
C VAL A 23 5.59 -6.93 17.37
N ASP A 24 4.43 -7.56 17.54
CA ASP A 24 4.35 -9.00 17.85
C ASP A 24 4.86 -9.81 16.64
N ASN A 25 6.04 -10.43 16.79
CA ASN A 25 6.69 -11.24 15.76
C ASN A 25 5.82 -12.40 15.24
N CYS A 26 4.75 -12.79 15.94
CA CYS A 26 3.77 -13.75 15.42
C CYS A 26 3.01 -13.21 14.21
N LEU A 27 2.82 -11.88 14.09
CA LEU A 27 2.15 -11.25 12.96
C LEU A 27 2.95 -11.40 11.67
N PHE A 28 4.28 -11.39 11.74
CA PHE A 28 5.14 -11.56 10.57
C PHE A 28 5.20 -13.01 10.05
N LYS A 29 4.72 -13.97 10.84
CA LYS A 29 4.65 -15.40 10.47
C LYS A 29 3.32 -15.79 9.83
N LEU A 30 2.41 -14.83 9.62
CA LEU A 30 1.10 -15.09 9.04
C LEU A 30 1.22 -15.51 7.57
N ASN A 31 0.50 -16.57 7.18
CA ASN A 31 0.40 -16.99 5.79
C ASN A 31 -0.62 -16.12 5.05
N LEU A 32 -0.16 -15.29 4.11
CA LEU A 32 -1.01 -14.37 3.34
C LEU A 32 -1.90 -15.05 2.29
N ASN A 33 -1.78 -16.36 2.09
CA ASN A 33 -2.75 -17.10 1.27
C ASN A 33 -4.14 -17.22 1.93
N ASN A 34 -4.30 -16.77 3.18
CA ASN A 34 -5.58 -16.66 3.88
C ASN A 34 -6.01 -15.19 4.00
N ILE A 35 -7.19 -14.83 3.50
CA ILE A 35 -7.75 -13.48 3.54
C ILE A 35 -7.94 -12.97 4.99
N GLU A 36 -8.28 -13.84 5.94
CA GLU A 36 -8.40 -13.47 7.36
C GLU A 36 -7.05 -13.06 7.96
N ASN A 37 -5.97 -13.73 7.55
CA ASN A 37 -4.61 -13.35 7.93
C ASN A 37 -4.21 -12.01 7.32
N ILE A 38 -4.53 -11.78 6.04
CA ILE A 38 -4.32 -10.49 5.39
C ILE A 38 -5.05 -9.38 6.15
N ASN A 39 -6.34 -9.58 6.47
CA ASN A 39 -7.12 -8.62 7.25
C ASN A 39 -6.56 -8.38 8.64
N THR A 40 -6.06 -9.42 9.31
CA THR A 40 -5.40 -9.30 10.61
C THR A 40 -4.16 -8.42 10.52
N LEU A 41 -3.29 -8.67 9.54
CA LEU A 41 -2.08 -7.90 9.30
C LEU A 41 -2.39 -6.44 8.93
N ILE A 42 -3.40 -6.19 8.11
CA ILE A 42 -3.85 -4.83 7.78
C ILE A 42 -4.32 -4.09 9.04
N ASN A 43 -5.21 -4.70 9.83
CA ASN A 43 -5.80 -4.05 11.00
C ASN A 43 -4.81 -3.84 12.15
N LYS A 44 -3.80 -4.72 12.28
CA LYS A 44 -2.82 -4.67 13.37
C LYS A 44 -1.59 -3.84 13.03
N LEU A 45 -1.20 -3.75 11.76
CA LEU A 45 0.05 -3.10 11.33
C LEU A 45 -0.21 -1.94 10.37
N ILE A 46 -0.79 -2.23 9.19
CA ILE A 46 -0.88 -1.25 8.09
C ILE A 46 -1.77 -0.07 8.47
N LEU A 47 -3.00 -0.33 8.92
CA LEU A 47 -3.97 0.71 9.25
C LEU A 47 -3.48 1.61 10.41
N PRO A 48 -3.00 1.08 11.55
CA PRO A 48 -2.43 1.92 12.60
C PRO A 48 -1.23 2.76 12.17
N SER A 49 -0.39 2.24 11.25
CA SER A 49 0.72 2.99 10.69
C SER A 49 0.23 4.13 9.78
N TYR A 50 -0.69 3.82 8.86
CA TYR A 50 -1.32 4.80 7.97
C TYR A 50 -2.03 5.91 8.74
N GLU A 51 -2.77 5.58 9.80
CA GLU A 51 -3.53 6.56 10.58
C GLU A 51 -2.64 7.57 11.35
N LYS A 52 -1.38 7.22 11.62
CA LYS A 52 -0.40 8.11 12.26
C LYS A 52 0.26 9.09 11.29
N MET A 53 0.09 8.92 9.98
CA MET A 53 0.68 9.82 8.99
C MET A 53 -0.03 11.19 8.99
N PRO A 54 0.67 12.28 8.63
CA PRO A 54 0.02 13.55 8.31
C PRO A 54 -1.03 13.42 7.19
N ASP A 55 -2.09 14.23 7.24
CA ASP A 55 -3.22 14.15 6.29
C ASP A 55 -2.78 14.27 4.82
N PHE A 56 -1.81 15.13 4.52
CA PHE A 56 -1.31 15.26 3.16
C PHE A 56 -0.63 13.97 2.66
N LEU A 57 0.15 13.28 3.51
CA LEU A 57 0.74 11.98 3.18
C LEU A 57 -0.32 10.89 3.05
N LYS A 58 -1.34 10.89 3.92
CA LYS A 58 -2.48 9.97 3.80
C LYS A 58 -3.13 10.09 2.43
N ALA A 59 -3.37 11.31 1.95
CA ALA A 59 -3.93 11.58 0.64
C ALA A 59 -3.02 11.09 -0.50
N ARG A 60 -1.71 11.40 -0.44
CA ARG A 60 -0.71 10.96 -1.43
C ARG A 60 -0.57 9.44 -1.50
N CYS A 61 -0.54 8.77 -0.36
CA CYS A 61 -0.50 7.31 -0.26
C CYS A 61 -1.75 6.69 -0.88
N LYS A 62 -2.94 7.19 -0.53
CA LYS A 62 -4.20 6.72 -1.09
C LYS A 62 -4.26 6.91 -2.61
N ASP A 63 -3.94 8.10 -3.12
CA ASP A 63 -3.98 8.37 -4.56
C ASP A 63 -2.95 7.53 -5.33
N SER A 64 -1.73 7.36 -4.79
CA SER A 64 -0.69 6.53 -5.41
C SER A 64 -1.05 5.04 -5.39
N PHE A 65 -1.63 4.55 -4.30
CA PHE A 65 -2.06 3.15 -4.19
C PHE A 65 -3.23 2.86 -5.14
N LYS A 66 -4.19 3.79 -5.24
CA LYS A 66 -5.26 3.75 -6.23
C LYS A 66 -4.71 3.71 -7.65
N TYR A 67 -3.74 4.57 -7.96
CA TYR A 67 -3.08 4.59 -9.26
C TYR A 67 -2.36 3.27 -9.58
N ALA A 68 -1.62 2.73 -8.62
CA ALA A 68 -0.90 1.47 -8.77
C ALA A 68 -1.84 0.31 -9.12
N ILE A 69 -3.00 0.20 -8.44
CA ILE A 69 -4.01 -0.82 -8.76
C ILE A 69 -4.49 -0.71 -10.21
N ASN A 70 -4.67 0.49 -10.75
CA ASN A 70 -5.22 0.66 -12.09
C ASN A 70 -4.17 0.46 -13.19
N PHE A 71 -2.96 0.98 -12.99
CA PHE A 71 -2.02 1.20 -14.10
C PHE A 71 -0.69 0.46 -13.98
N CYS A 72 -0.30 -0.03 -12.80
CA CYS A 72 0.92 -0.80 -12.66
C CYS A 72 0.68 -2.27 -13.07
N ASN A 73 1.73 -2.87 -13.63
CA ASN A 73 1.78 -4.30 -13.93
C ASN A 73 2.26 -5.10 -12.70
N ASP A 74 2.13 -6.42 -12.78
CA ASP A 74 2.47 -7.32 -11.66
C ASP A 74 3.91 -7.17 -11.17
N LYS A 75 4.87 -6.95 -12.08
CA LYS A 75 6.28 -6.76 -11.71
C LYS A 75 6.48 -5.48 -10.89
N GLU A 76 5.88 -4.37 -11.32
CA GLU A 76 5.96 -3.10 -10.60
C GLU A 76 5.32 -3.21 -9.20
N LEU A 77 4.19 -3.90 -9.08
CA LEU A 77 3.52 -4.09 -7.79
C LEU A 77 4.33 -4.96 -6.82
N ILE A 78 5.06 -5.97 -7.33
CA ILE A 78 6.00 -6.77 -6.54
C ILE A 78 7.18 -5.90 -6.09
N GLU A 79 7.79 -5.15 -7.01
CA GLU A 79 8.91 -4.25 -6.70
C GLU A 79 8.53 -3.22 -5.62
N TYR A 80 7.35 -2.61 -5.69
CA TYR A 80 6.91 -1.62 -4.70
C TYR A 80 6.71 -2.23 -3.30
N TYR A 81 6.28 -3.49 -3.25
CA TYR A 81 6.15 -4.26 -2.01
C TYR A 81 7.53 -4.61 -1.45
N GLU A 82 8.42 -5.16 -2.26
CA GLU A 82 9.78 -5.57 -1.86
C GLU A 82 10.68 -4.39 -1.49
N ASP A 83 10.52 -3.23 -2.14
CA ASP A 83 11.22 -1.97 -1.82
C ASP A 83 10.97 -1.52 -0.36
N SER A 84 9.90 -2.00 0.28
CA SER A 84 9.62 -1.72 1.70
C SER A 84 10.38 -2.63 2.68
N ILE A 85 11.06 -3.66 2.15
CA ILE A 85 11.74 -4.73 2.90
C ILE A 85 10.81 -5.37 3.92
N PRO A 86 9.67 -5.95 3.49
CA PRO A 86 8.69 -6.52 4.39
C PRO A 86 9.20 -7.84 4.97
N GLU A 87 8.87 -8.12 6.23
CA GLU A 87 9.16 -9.40 6.89
C GLU A 87 8.18 -10.51 6.51
N VAL A 88 7.11 -10.17 5.79
CA VAL A 88 6.08 -11.12 5.36
C VAL A 88 6.20 -11.37 3.86
N TYR A 89 6.19 -12.63 3.46
CA TYR A 89 6.17 -13.00 2.05
C TYR A 89 4.82 -12.71 1.41
N LEU A 90 4.86 -12.30 0.13
CA LEU A 90 3.66 -12.18 -0.69
C LEU A 90 2.89 -13.52 -0.76
N PRO A 91 1.55 -13.48 -0.92
CA PRO A 91 0.77 -14.69 -1.16
C PRO A 91 1.15 -15.32 -2.50
N SER A 92 1.13 -16.66 -2.55
CA SER A 92 1.48 -17.46 -3.74
C SER A 92 0.25 -17.91 -4.55
N TYR A 93 -0.94 -17.91 -3.94
CA TYR A 93 -2.21 -18.32 -4.56
C TYR A 93 -3.15 -17.14 -4.88
N ILE A 94 -2.76 -15.92 -4.49
CA ILE A 94 -3.49 -14.69 -4.78
C ILE A 94 -2.64 -13.89 -5.76
N LYS A 95 -3.25 -13.43 -6.86
CA LYS A 95 -2.53 -12.56 -7.81
C LYS A 95 -2.14 -11.26 -7.10
N ILE A 96 -0.97 -10.72 -7.40
CA ILE A 96 -0.47 -9.50 -6.74
C ILE A 96 -1.47 -8.34 -6.84
N LYS A 97 -2.13 -8.18 -7.99
CA LYS A 97 -3.17 -7.17 -8.18
C LYS A 97 -4.39 -7.38 -7.25
N ASP A 98 -4.82 -8.63 -7.08
CA ASP A 98 -5.93 -8.96 -6.18
C ASP A 98 -5.53 -8.74 -4.71
N PHE A 99 -4.28 -9.02 -4.35
CA PHE A 99 -3.74 -8.70 -3.02
C PHE A 99 -3.81 -7.19 -2.71
N TYR A 100 -3.39 -6.34 -3.66
CA TYR A 100 -3.53 -4.88 -3.52
C TYR A 100 -5.01 -4.45 -3.41
N ILE A 101 -5.92 -5.06 -4.17
CA ILE A 101 -7.36 -4.76 -4.08
C ILE A 101 -7.94 -5.17 -2.72
N ILE A 102 -7.54 -6.30 -2.16
CA ILE A 102 -7.94 -6.73 -0.80
C ILE A 102 -7.47 -5.70 0.22
N VAL A 103 -6.21 -5.27 0.13
CA VAL A 103 -5.63 -4.26 1.04
C VAL A 103 -6.36 -2.93 0.91
N TRP A 104 -6.62 -2.46 -0.32
CA TRP A 104 -7.42 -1.26 -0.56
C TRP A 104 -8.81 -1.34 0.07
N THR A 105 -9.49 -2.46 -0.12
CA THR A 105 -10.86 -2.70 0.36
C THR A 105 -10.94 -2.59 1.88
N ALA A 106 -9.93 -3.13 2.58
CA ALA A 106 -9.84 -3.07 4.03
C ALA A 106 -9.40 -1.69 4.53
N LEU A 107 -8.38 -1.08 3.92
CA LEU A 107 -7.79 0.17 4.38
C LEU A 107 -8.69 1.39 4.12
N PHE A 108 -9.44 1.38 3.01
CA PHE A 108 -10.28 2.50 2.56
C PHE A 108 -11.76 2.16 2.51
N ASN A 109 -12.21 1.25 3.39
CA ASN A 109 -13.62 0.91 3.59
C ASN A 109 -14.43 0.71 2.29
N LYS A 110 -13.87 -0.09 1.35
CA LYS A 110 -14.50 -0.41 0.06
C LYS A 110 -14.81 0.79 -0.84
N GLU A 111 -14.14 1.91 -0.67
CA GLU A 111 -14.18 3.00 -1.64
C GLU A 111 -13.84 2.49 -3.06
N SER A 112 -14.31 3.16 -4.10
CA SER A 112 -13.94 2.77 -5.46
C SER A 112 -12.46 3.05 -5.72
N TYR A 113 -11.71 2.03 -6.12
CA TYR A 113 -10.35 2.20 -6.62
C TYR A 113 -10.30 2.52 -8.11
N TYR A 114 -11.41 2.51 -8.87
CA TYR A 114 -11.37 2.79 -10.30
C TYR A 114 -10.96 4.24 -10.61
N ILE A 115 -10.15 4.41 -11.66
CA ILE A 115 -9.73 5.71 -12.18
C ILE A 115 -10.28 5.86 -13.60
N ASP A 116 -11.20 6.81 -13.76
CA ASP A 116 -11.83 7.12 -15.05
C ASP A 116 -10.90 7.95 -15.96
N ASP A 117 -10.09 8.83 -15.36
CA ASP A 117 -9.18 9.72 -16.08
C ASP A 117 -7.77 9.71 -15.47
N LYS A 118 -6.81 9.18 -16.23
CA LYS A 118 -5.39 9.13 -15.86
C LYS A 118 -4.75 10.52 -15.80
N PHE A 119 -5.23 11.49 -16.58
CA PHE A 119 -4.67 12.85 -16.63
C PHE A 119 -4.92 13.66 -15.35
N LEU A 120 -5.75 13.17 -14.44
CA LEU A 120 -5.90 13.73 -13.10
C LEU A 120 -4.71 13.43 -12.18
N TYR A 121 -3.78 12.58 -12.60
CA TYR A 121 -2.62 12.15 -11.83
C TYR A 121 -1.33 12.65 -12.47
N GLN A 122 -0.43 13.14 -11.64
CA GLN A 122 0.90 13.58 -12.03
C GLN A 122 1.93 12.85 -11.19
N GLU A 123 2.83 12.12 -11.85
CA GLU A 123 4.01 11.58 -11.19
C GLU A 123 4.97 12.71 -10.83
N ILE A 124 5.43 12.71 -9.58
CA ILE A 124 6.39 13.69 -9.06
C ILE A 124 7.72 13.03 -8.73
N PRO A 125 8.85 13.76 -8.82
CA PRO A 125 10.15 13.21 -8.44
C PRO A 125 10.24 12.99 -6.92
N PHE A 126 11.18 12.13 -6.52
CA PHE A 126 11.41 11.80 -5.11
C PHE A 126 11.74 13.03 -4.24
N SER A 127 12.42 14.03 -4.82
CA SER A 127 12.77 15.28 -4.13
C SER A 127 11.55 16.07 -3.64
N GLU A 128 10.38 15.85 -4.24
CA GLU A 128 9.15 16.59 -3.97
C GLU A 128 8.17 15.84 -3.06
N LEU A 129 8.56 14.68 -2.48
CA LEU A 129 7.65 13.83 -1.69
C LEU A 129 7.03 14.51 -0.45
N TYR A 130 7.71 15.52 0.09
CA TYR A 130 7.25 16.22 1.30
C TYR A 130 6.88 17.68 1.02
N GLU A 131 6.84 18.06 -0.26
CA GLU A 131 6.38 19.38 -0.69
C GLU A 131 4.85 19.37 -0.85
N ASN A 132 4.18 20.26 -0.13
CA ASN A 132 2.73 20.43 -0.21
C ASN A 132 2.31 20.99 -1.58
#